data_AF-A0A2G4I1G3-F1
#
_entry.id   AF-A0A2G4I1G3-F1
#
_cell.length_a   1.000
_cell.length_b   1.000
_cell.length_c   1.000
_cell.angle_alpha   90.00
_cell.angle_beta   90.00
_cell.angle_gamma   90.00
#
_symmetry.space_group_name_H-M   'P 1'
#
loop_
_entity.id
_entity.type
_entity.pdbx_description
1 polymer ?
#
loop_
_entity_poly.entity_id
_entity_poly.type
_entity_poly.pdbx_seq_one_letter_code
_entity_poly.pdbx_strand_id
1 'polypeptide(L)'
;MQKWIFRILAVLAYAGSSTSMGQPTSKNANNIESVTFSDGISDWTLERCIQQALSQNIDIQLSMLSEEQAALAFEQATRNFGPELGGSVGQFYQSGRSIDRFSNQFVQSTIGSNNFQLQGSLLLFNGLQNQNARKQAKQNWMASGADLESIRLSVTLQVASAFVLWLQSNELEIAAASILNGSKLQLDRGQKIYDVGASNQGALLSLKAQYASDLASMTNAQNNKISALQNLKQLIRLPASQSFEPAMENFGWSATEFPLNAQELIDTILERRPDYHAAQYRCFAAQYACRSAKGALFPILSLGGSLGSVYSSNAKLIDGSISGFRPIGRVQGSNEIVEGPEYTYSMQTKAFRNQLGDNFGQSLGLNMTIPIYSGLQRHTQLKNANLALNRAELNLERTKQAIENEVLSAYNNYLNADKRYVANKENVDLQQQNEQSVLQRLNAGAASYFEYQVANTNYVNAYQNFISAKYERSFRRLVLDFYLMPPIADYNSIKTDK
;
A
#
# COMPACT_ATOMS: atom_id res chain seq x y z
N MET A 1 30.99 6.35 -0.58
CA MET A 1 29.98 6.16 0.49
C MET A 1 28.93 7.27 0.52
N GLN A 2 29.25 8.53 0.87
CA GLN A 2 28.22 9.59 1.00
C GLN A 2 27.51 9.98 -0.32
N LYS A 3 28.20 10.13 -1.45
CA LYS A 3 27.57 10.63 -2.71
C LYS A 3 26.44 9.75 -3.26
N TRP A 4 26.46 8.44 -3.02
CA TRP A 4 25.45 7.51 -3.53
C TRP A 4 24.21 7.46 -2.63
N ILE A 5 24.40 7.43 -1.30
CA ILE A 5 23.34 7.52 -0.29
C ILE A 5 22.60 8.87 -0.37
N PHE A 6 23.33 9.98 -0.58
CA PHE A 6 22.74 11.30 -0.74
C PHE A 6 21.91 11.45 -2.03
N ARG A 7 22.26 10.72 -3.11
CA ARG A 7 21.51 10.75 -4.37
C ARG A 7 20.15 10.05 -4.23
N ILE A 8 20.13 8.86 -3.61
CA ILE A 8 18.88 8.14 -3.33
C ILE A 8 17.99 8.94 -2.35
N LEU A 9 18.54 9.57 -1.31
CA LEU A 9 17.77 10.46 -0.41
C LEU A 9 17.16 11.67 -1.14
N ALA A 10 17.92 12.31 -2.05
CA ALA A 10 17.45 13.50 -2.78
C ALA A 10 16.33 13.19 -3.78
N VAL A 11 16.37 12.00 -4.38
CA VAL A 11 15.38 11.52 -5.34
C VAL A 11 14.04 11.18 -4.69
N LEU A 12 14.10 10.57 -3.51
CA LEU A 12 12.90 10.18 -2.79
C LEU A 12 12.12 11.40 -2.25
N ALA A 13 12.81 12.51 -1.98
CA ALA A 13 12.18 13.81 -1.70
C ALA A 13 11.56 14.46 -2.96
N TYR A 14 12.08 14.18 -4.16
CA TYR A 14 11.66 14.83 -5.41
C TYR A 14 10.47 14.14 -6.11
N ALA A 15 10.27 12.83 -5.90
CA ALA A 15 9.03 12.13 -6.28
C ALA A 15 7.79 12.65 -5.51
N GLY A 16 8.01 13.59 -4.58
CA GLY A 16 7.06 14.23 -3.69
C GLY A 16 6.16 15.32 -4.28
N SER A 17 6.47 15.86 -5.46
CA SER A 17 5.79 17.05 -5.96
C SER A 17 5.47 16.95 -7.44
N SER A 18 4.31 16.38 -7.77
CA SER A 18 3.70 16.61 -9.09
C SER A 18 2.18 16.55 -9.01
N THR A 19 1.56 17.69 -8.74
CA THR A 19 0.21 18.03 -9.22
C THR A 19 -0.04 19.55 -9.09
N SER A 20 0.13 20.28 -10.19
CA SER A 20 -0.82 21.32 -10.59
C SER A 20 -0.58 21.71 -12.05
N MET A 21 -1.60 21.51 -12.89
CA MET A 21 -1.70 22.05 -14.24
C MET A 21 -1.72 23.58 -14.22
N GLY A 22 -0.95 24.20 -15.11
CA GLY A 22 -1.00 25.63 -15.45
C GLY A 22 -0.05 25.94 -16.61
N GLN A 23 -0.60 26.43 -17.71
CA GLN A 23 0.06 26.70 -19.01
C GLN A 23 1.04 27.91 -19.00
N PRO A 24 1.83 28.12 -20.08
CA PRO A 24 3.21 28.63 -20.01
C PRO A 24 3.34 30.14 -20.23
N THR A 25 4.32 30.78 -19.57
CA THR A 25 4.86 32.08 -19.97
C THR A 25 6.36 32.25 -19.63
N SER A 26 7.17 32.29 -20.69
CA SER A 26 8.26 33.25 -20.96
C SER A 26 9.33 33.63 -19.90
N LYS A 27 10.60 33.45 -20.34
CA LYS A 27 11.82 34.27 -20.17
C LYS A 27 12.83 33.94 -19.06
N ASN A 28 13.99 33.47 -19.54
CA ASN A 28 15.37 33.79 -19.16
C ASN A 28 15.74 33.99 -17.69
N ALA A 29 16.52 33.04 -17.15
CA ALA A 29 17.65 33.33 -16.28
C ALA A 29 18.72 32.20 -16.37
N ASN A 30 19.69 32.44 -17.26
CA ASN A 30 21.12 32.10 -17.22
C ASN A 30 21.66 30.92 -16.39
N ASN A 31 22.36 30.05 -17.13
CA ASN A 31 23.65 29.41 -16.82
C ASN A 31 23.78 28.61 -15.52
N ILE A 32 23.43 27.33 -15.62
CA ILE A 32 24.31 26.26 -15.11
C ILE A 32 24.65 25.42 -16.34
N GLU A 33 25.93 25.42 -16.71
CA GLU A 33 26.46 24.61 -17.80
C GLU A 33 25.98 23.16 -17.64
N SER A 34 25.17 22.72 -18.61
CA SER A 34 24.83 21.32 -18.77
C SER A 34 26.13 20.56 -19.01
N VAL A 35 26.59 19.82 -18.00
CA VAL A 35 27.62 18.80 -18.21
C VAL A 35 27.01 17.75 -19.12
N THR A 36 27.29 17.88 -20.42
CA THR A 36 27.04 16.86 -21.43
C THR A 36 27.94 15.67 -21.11
N PHE A 37 27.39 14.65 -20.45
CA PHE A 37 28.01 13.35 -20.36
C PHE A 37 27.60 12.55 -21.61
N SER A 38 28.38 12.66 -22.68
CA SER A 38 28.36 11.68 -23.75
C SER A 38 29.63 10.85 -23.67
N ASP A 39 29.49 9.60 -23.25
CA ASP A 39 30.30 8.46 -23.71
C ASP A 39 29.66 7.18 -23.14
N GLY A 40 28.81 6.52 -23.94
CA GLY A 40 28.42 5.11 -23.79
C GLY A 40 27.78 4.62 -22.47
N ILE A 41 27.47 5.49 -21.51
CA ILE A 41 26.85 5.11 -20.23
C ILE A 41 25.34 5.01 -20.46
N SER A 42 24.77 3.80 -20.29
CA SER A 42 23.32 3.65 -20.32
C SER A 42 22.67 4.54 -19.26
N ASP A 43 21.58 5.15 -19.67
CA ASP A 43 20.68 6.01 -18.89
C ASP A 43 20.00 5.28 -17.71
N TRP A 44 20.02 3.95 -17.69
CA TRP A 44 19.33 3.10 -16.71
C TRP A 44 20.22 2.70 -15.54
N THR A 45 20.50 3.67 -14.67
CA THR A 45 21.16 3.43 -13.38
C THR A 45 20.27 2.64 -12.42
N LEU A 46 20.85 2.04 -11.37
CA LEU A 46 20.08 1.38 -10.31
C LEU A 46 19.08 2.37 -9.69
N GLU A 47 19.52 3.60 -9.46
CA GLU A 47 18.69 4.69 -8.94
C GLU A 47 17.46 4.96 -9.83
N ARG A 48 17.65 5.08 -11.15
CA ARG A 48 16.54 5.29 -12.10
C ARG A 48 15.60 4.09 -12.16
N CYS A 49 16.14 2.88 -12.08
CA CYS A 49 15.34 1.66 -12.02
C CYS A 49 14.45 1.64 -10.76
N ILE A 50 15.00 2.04 -9.61
CA ILE A 50 14.24 2.16 -8.36
C ILE A 50 13.15 3.23 -8.49
N GLN A 51 13.47 4.43 -9.01
CA GLN A 51 12.47 5.48 -9.23
C GLN A 51 11.31 5.03 -10.12
N GLN A 52 11.64 4.35 -11.22
CA GLN A 52 10.65 3.83 -12.14
C GLN A 52 9.76 2.79 -11.45
N ALA A 53 10.34 1.86 -10.68
CA ALA A 53 9.58 0.89 -9.91
C ALA A 53 8.69 1.57 -8.85
N LEU A 54 9.22 2.54 -8.09
CA LEU A 54 8.44 3.21 -7.05
C LEU A 54 7.24 3.99 -7.61
N SER A 55 7.34 4.53 -8.83
CA SER A 55 6.26 5.28 -9.47
C SER A 55 5.22 4.40 -10.18
N GLN A 56 5.62 3.24 -10.72
CA GLN A 56 4.77 2.39 -11.57
C GLN A 56 4.34 1.07 -10.91
N ASN A 57 4.91 0.69 -9.76
CA ASN A 57 4.61 -0.60 -9.13
C ASN A 57 3.17 -0.62 -8.57
N ILE A 58 2.43 -1.67 -8.95
CA ILE A 58 1.01 -1.85 -8.61
C ILE A 58 0.82 -2.08 -7.11
N ASP A 59 1.74 -2.78 -6.43
CA ASP A 59 1.63 -3.06 -4.99
C ASP A 59 1.72 -1.77 -4.18
N ILE A 60 2.56 -0.82 -4.62
CA ILE A 60 2.64 0.53 -4.04
C ILE A 60 1.33 1.28 -4.26
N GLN A 61 0.78 1.26 -5.49
CA GLN A 61 -0.49 1.93 -5.79
C GLN A 61 -1.65 1.35 -4.97
N LEU A 62 -1.73 0.01 -4.83
CA LEU A 62 -2.72 -0.66 -3.99
C LEU A 62 -2.56 -0.29 -2.51
N SER A 63 -1.32 -0.15 -2.03
CA SER A 63 -1.07 0.28 -0.67
C SER A 63 -1.40 1.76 -0.44
N MET A 64 -1.19 2.63 -1.42
CA MET A 64 -1.61 4.04 -1.36
C MET A 64 -3.14 4.15 -1.28
N LEU A 65 -3.87 3.36 -2.07
CA LEU A 65 -5.33 3.31 -1.99
C LEU A 65 -5.80 2.79 -0.63
N SER A 66 -5.10 1.82 -0.04
CA SER A 66 -5.41 1.30 1.29
C SER A 66 -5.18 2.36 2.38
N GLU A 67 -4.13 3.16 2.26
CA GLU A 67 -3.87 4.29 3.16
C GLU A 67 -4.95 5.38 3.02
N GLU A 68 -5.34 5.71 1.78
CA GLU A 68 -6.40 6.67 1.50
C GLU A 68 -7.75 6.21 2.10
N GLN A 69 -8.08 4.93 1.96
CA GLN A 69 -9.26 4.34 2.61
C GLN A 69 -9.21 4.49 4.15
N ALA A 70 -8.04 4.28 4.75
CA ALA A 70 -7.86 4.46 6.19
C ALA A 70 -7.98 5.94 6.61
N ALA A 71 -7.49 6.87 5.78
CA ALA A 71 -7.65 8.31 5.99
C ALA A 71 -9.13 8.73 5.92
N LEU A 72 -9.87 8.25 4.92
CA LEU A 72 -11.31 8.47 4.80
C LEU A 72 -12.08 7.90 6.01
N ALA A 73 -11.68 6.74 6.51
CA ALA A 73 -12.26 6.17 7.73
C ALA A 73 -12.00 7.04 8.98
N PHE A 74 -10.81 7.63 9.09
CA PHE A 74 -10.50 8.60 10.15
C PHE A 74 -11.32 9.89 10.03
N GLU A 75 -11.50 10.38 8.80
CA GLU A 75 -12.34 11.54 8.52
C GLU A 75 -13.81 11.25 8.88
N GLN A 76 -14.35 10.12 8.46
CA GLN A 76 -15.70 9.69 8.81
C GLN A 76 -15.87 9.57 10.33
N ALA A 77 -14.90 8.99 11.04
CA ALA A 77 -14.92 8.90 12.50
C ALA A 77 -14.90 10.28 13.17
N THR A 78 -14.33 11.30 12.51
CA THR A 78 -14.37 12.70 12.95
C THR A 78 -15.72 13.37 12.63
N ARG A 79 -16.35 13.02 11.50
CA ARG A 79 -17.68 13.51 11.11
C ARG A 79 -18.81 12.92 11.96
N ASN A 80 -18.60 11.75 12.59
CA ASN A 80 -19.55 11.14 13.54
C ASN A 80 -19.83 11.98 14.80
N PHE A 81 -19.13 13.10 15.01
CA PHE A 81 -19.44 14.08 16.06
C PHE A 81 -20.50 15.10 15.64
N GLY A 82 -20.82 15.19 14.34
CA GLY A 82 -21.87 16.05 13.81
C GLY A 82 -23.27 15.45 13.96
N PRO A 83 -24.32 16.24 13.70
CA PRO A 83 -25.68 15.75 13.67
C PRO A 83 -25.91 14.87 12.43
N GLU A 84 -26.68 13.82 12.59
CA GLU A 84 -27.30 13.09 11.50
C GLU A 84 -28.61 13.79 11.12
N LEU A 85 -28.80 14.08 9.84
CA LEU A 85 -30.02 14.68 9.30
C LEU A 85 -30.61 13.72 8.28
N GLY A 86 -31.89 13.42 8.40
CA GLY A 86 -32.62 12.57 7.47
C GLY A 86 -33.96 13.17 7.11
N GLY A 87 -34.37 13.00 5.85
CA GLY A 87 -35.70 13.38 5.38
C GLY A 87 -36.44 12.17 4.86
N SER A 88 -37.73 12.08 5.18
CA SER A 88 -38.62 11.06 4.63
C SER A 88 -39.85 11.71 4.03
N VAL A 89 -40.30 11.18 2.90
CA VAL A 89 -41.59 11.48 2.30
C VAL A 89 -42.28 10.15 2.03
N GLY A 90 -43.47 9.96 2.58
CA GLY A 90 -44.24 8.74 2.43
C GLY A 90 -45.66 9.02 1.98
N GLN A 91 -46.15 8.28 0.99
CA GLN A 91 -47.55 8.30 0.57
C GLN A 91 -48.21 6.99 0.98
N PHE A 92 -49.29 7.07 1.73
CA PHE A 92 -50.00 5.94 2.28
C PHE A 92 -51.47 5.98 1.85
N TYR A 93 -51.96 4.85 1.35
CA TYR A 93 -53.38 4.65 1.10
C TYR A 93 -53.91 3.63 2.08
N GLN A 94 -54.84 4.05 2.93
CA GLN A 94 -55.51 3.17 3.87
C GLN A 94 -56.95 3.00 3.42
N SER A 95 -57.32 1.78 3.06
CA SER A 95 -58.69 1.40 2.73
C SER A 95 -59.28 0.57 3.86
N GLY A 96 -60.48 0.91 4.30
CA GLY A 96 -61.16 0.23 5.39
C GLY A 96 -62.21 1.09 6.07
N ARG A 97 -62.73 0.61 7.19
CA ARG A 97 -63.68 1.33 8.03
C ARG A 97 -62.90 2.29 8.93
N SER A 98 -63.10 3.59 8.74
CA SER A 98 -62.47 4.65 9.55
C SER A 98 -63.54 5.51 10.19
N ILE A 99 -63.25 6.09 11.35
CA ILE A 99 -64.19 7.03 11.99
C ILE A 99 -64.00 8.39 11.31
N ASP A 100 -65.08 8.91 10.73
CA ASP A 100 -65.09 10.29 10.27
C ASP A 100 -65.01 11.20 11.50
N ARG A 101 -63.97 12.03 11.54
CA ARG A 101 -63.60 12.87 12.69
C ARG A 101 -64.65 13.94 13.02
N PHE A 102 -65.63 14.17 12.14
CA PHE A 102 -66.63 15.23 12.25
C PHE A 102 -68.03 14.68 12.55
N SER A 103 -68.44 13.59 11.90
CA SER A 103 -69.73 12.95 12.22
C SER A 103 -69.62 11.94 13.37
N ASN A 104 -68.40 11.55 13.74
CA ASN A 104 -68.10 10.44 14.64
C ASN A 104 -68.80 9.12 14.23
N GLN A 105 -69.16 9.00 12.95
CA GLN A 105 -69.74 7.80 12.38
C GLN A 105 -68.68 7.00 11.63
N PHE A 106 -68.92 5.71 11.52
CA PHE A 106 -68.06 4.84 10.72
C PHE A 106 -68.31 5.08 9.25
N VAL A 107 -67.28 5.50 8.54
CA VAL A 107 -67.30 5.66 7.09
C VAL A 107 -66.28 4.69 6.50
N GLN A 108 -66.72 3.91 5.51
CA GLN A 108 -65.83 3.04 4.75
C GLN A 108 -65.30 3.81 3.55
N SER A 109 -64.05 4.25 3.63
CA SER A 109 -63.43 5.11 2.61
C SER A 109 -61.94 4.81 2.47
N THR A 110 -61.41 5.00 1.27
CA THR A 110 -59.96 5.00 1.04
C THR A 110 -59.40 6.38 1.37
N ILE A 111 -58.52 6.46 2.38
CA ILE A 111 -57.84 7.69 2.77
C ILE A 111 -56.42 7.66 2.18
N GLY A 112 -56.12 8.62 1.31
CA GLY A 112 -54.76 8.93 0.90
C GLY A 112 -54.16 9.92 1.89
N SER A 113 -52.96 9.63 2.38
CA SER A 113 -52.20 10.55 3.22
C SER A 113 -50.77 10.67 2.71
N ASN A 114 -50.21 11.87 2.83
CA ASN A 114 -48.78 12.08 2.62
C ASN A 114 -48.17 12.53 3.93
N ASN A 115 -47.02 11.98 4.27
CA ASN A 115 -46.25 12.36 5.43
C ASN A 115 -44.90 12.90 4.95
N PHE A 116 -44.55 14.10 5.40
CA PHE A 116 -43.29 14.77 5.11
C PHE A 116 -42.59 14.98 6.44
N GLN A 117 -41.40 14.43 6.63
CA GLN A 117 -40.65 14.59 7.88
C GLN A 117 -39.19 14.86 7.60
N LEU A 118 -38.63 15.77 8.38
CA LEU A 118 -37.21 15.97 8.54
C LEU A 118 -36.89 15.63 10.00
N GLN A 119 -35.94 14.75 10.21
CA GLN A 119 -35.46 14.37 11.53
C GLN A 119 -33.97 14.68 11.64
N GLY A 120 -33.57 15.15 12.81
CA GLY A 120 -32.18 15.39 13.16
C GLY A 120 -31.86 14.71 14.48
N SER A 121 -30.70 14.06 14.55
CA SER A 121 -30.21 13.42 15.77
C SER A 121 -28.74 13.77 15.98
N LEU A 122 -28.41 14.30 17.16
CA LEU A 122 -27.04 14.61 17.56
C LEU A 122 -26.68 13.77 18.78
N LEU A 123 -25.61 12.98 18.66
CA LEU A 123 -25.06 12.25 19.78
C LEU A 123 -24.24 13.19 20.68
N LEU A 124 -24.69 13.39 21.91
CA LEU A 124 -23.99 14.23 22.88
C LEU A 124 -22.98 13.43 23.70
N PHE A 125 -23.33 12.20 24.07
CA PHE A 125 -22.44 11.33 24.85
C PHE A 125 -22.75 9.85 24.60
N ASN A 126 -21.71 9.01 24.51
CA ASN A 126 -21.85 7.55 24.40
C ASN A 126 -20.74 6.81 25.14
N GLY A 127 -20.36 7.27 26.33
CA GLY A 127 -19.26 6.66 27.07
C GLY A 127 -17.89 6.82 26.40
N LEU A 128 -17.70 7.92 25.66
CA LEU A 128 -16.48 8.21 24.88
C LEU A 128 -16.20 7.20 23.74
N GLN A 129 -17.18 6.40 23.32
CA GLN A 129 -17.02 5.48 22.19
C GLN A 129 -16.62 6.23 20.92
N ASN A 130 -17.25 7.37 20.59
CA ASN A 130 -16.87 8.15 19.40
C ASN A 130 -15.43 8.71 19.49
N GLN A 131 -15.00 9.15 20.68
CA GLN A 131 -13.64 9.65 20.88
C GLN A 131 -12.59 8.56 20.72
N ASN A 132 -12.84 7.38 21.27
CA ASN A 132 -11.94 6.25 21.14
C ASN A 132 -11.96 5.67 19.72
N ALA A 133 -13.11 5.62 19.06
CA ALA A 133 -13.22 5.21 17.65
C ALA A 133 -12.43 6.14 16.71
N ARG A 134 -12.49 7.47 16.93
CA ARG A 134 -11.65 8.43 16.18
C ARG A 134 -10.15 8.21 16.43
N LYS A 135 -9.74 7.99 17.68
CA LYS A 135 -8.34 7.68 18.02
C LYS A 135 -7.89 6.36 17.40
N GLN A 136 -8.72 5.32 17.45
CA GLN A 136 -8.48 4.04 16.79
C GLN A 136 -8.31 4.21 15.28
N ALA A 137 -9.22 4.92 14.61
CA ALA A 137 -9.15 5.18 13.18
C ALA A 137 -7.86 5.94 12.79
N LYS A 138 -7.44 6.91 13.61
CA LYS A 138 -6.14 7.60 13.43
C LYS A 138 -4.96 6.63 13.49
N GLN A 139 -4.94 5.73 14.48
CA GLN A 139 -3.87 4.73 14.59
C GLN A 139 -3.89 3.75 13.42
N ASN A 140 -5.07 3.35 12.92
CA ASN A 140 -5.18 2.52 11.73
C ASN A 140 -4.67 3.23 10.47
N TRP A 141 -4.93 4.53 10.32
CA TRP A 141 -4.36 5.32 9.22
C TRP A 141 -2.83 5.39 9.30
N MET A 142 -2.28 5.67 10.49
CA MET A 142 -0.83 5.64 10.73
C MET A 142 -0.22 4.26 10.44
N ALA A 143 -0.89 3.18 10.83
CA ALA A 143 -0.46 1.82 10.51
C ALA A 143 -0.41 1.58 8.99
N SER A 144 -1.44 2.01 8.26
CA SER A 144 -1.49 1.86 6.80
C SER A 144 -0.43 2.68 6.08
N GLY A 145 -0.08 3.86 6.58
CA GLY A 145 1.04 4.65 6.06
C GLY A 145 2.39 3.95 6.30
N ALA A 146 2.58 3.34 7.47
CA ALA A 146 3.79 2.56 7.74
C ALA A 146 3.87 1.27 6.91
N ASP A 147 2.73 0.63 6.60
CA ASP A 147 2.67 -0.51 5.67
C ASP A 147 3.08 -0.09 4.25
N LEU A 148 2.66 1.10 3.78
CA LEU A 148 3.07 1.64 2.49
C LEU A 148 4.59 1.81 2.40
N GLU A 149 5.22 2.37 3.43
CA GLU A 149 6.68 2.50 3.47
C GLU A 149 7.36 1.12 3.50
N SER A 150 6.79 0.14 4.20
CA SER A 150 7.30 -1.24 4.18
C SER A 150 7.24 -1.85 2.77
N ILE A 151 6.19 -1.57 1.99
CA ILE A 151 6.07 -2.05 0.61
C ILE A 151 7.08 -1.36 -0.30
N ARG A 152 7.28 -0.04 -0.17
CA ARG A 152 8.32 0.69 -0.91
C ARG A 152 9.72 0.14 -0.62
N LEU A 153 10.01 -0.16 0.64
CA LEU A 153 11.26 -0.79 1.06
C LEU A 153 11.47 -2.14 0.37
N SER A 154 10.45 -3.01 0.41
CA SER A 154 10.48 -4.34 -0.22
C SER A 154 10.69 -4.26 -1.74
N VAL A 155 9.95 -3.40 -2.43
CA VAL A 155 10.09 -3.17 -3.88
C VAL A 155 11.50 -2.69 -4.21
N THR A 156 12.06 -1.77 -3.42
CA THR A 156 13.42 -1.26 -3.63
C THR A 156 14.46 -2.37 -3.50
N LEU A 157 14.36 -3.20 -2.46
CA LEU A 157 15.25 -4.34 -2.25
C LEU A 157 15.14 -5.39 -3.38
N GLN A 158 13.92 -5.65 -3.87
CA GLN A 158 13.70 -6.57 -4.99
C GLN A 158 14.35 -6.04 -6.29
N VAL A 159 14.18 -4.75 -6.60
CA VAL A 159 14.80 -4.12 -7.78
C VAL A 159 16.33 -4.13 -7.65
N ALA A 160 16.87 -3.78 -6.48
CA ALA A 160 18.30 -3.83 -6.23
C ALA A 160 18.86 -5.25 -6.38
N SER A 161 18.16 -6.26 -5.85
CA SER A 161 18.54 -7.67 -6.02
C SER A 161 18.55 -8.10 -7.48
N ALA A 162 17.51 -7.74 -8.25
CA ALA A 162 17.42 -8.09 -9.66
C ALA A 162 18.49 -7.38 -10.50
N PHE A 163 18.81 -6.12 -10.18
CA PHE A 163 19.85 -5.36 -10.85
C PHE A 163 21.25 -5.95 -10.62
N VAL A 164 21.57 -6.30 -9.37
CA VAL A 164 22.85 -6.95 -9.03
C VAL A 164 22.96 -8.33 -9.69
N LEU A 165 21.87 -9.10 -9.73
CA LEU A 165 21.85 -10.40 -10.42
C LEU A 165 22.06 -10.26 -11.93
N TRP A 166 21.52 -9.20 -12.54
CA TRP A 166 21.78 -8.90 -13.95
C TRP A 166 23.25 -8.57 -14.18
N LEU A 167 23.88 -7.73 -13.35
CA LEU A 167 25.30 -7.42 -13.45
C LEU A 167 26.17 -8.68 -13.31
N GLN A 168 25.85 -9.56 -12.36
CA GLN A 168 26.52 -10.84 -12.20
C GLN A 168 26.39 -11.71 -13.46
N SER A 169 25.17 -11.87 -13.97
CA SER A 169 24.92 -12.67 -15.18
C SER A 169 25.62 -12.08 -16.41
N ASN A 170 25.70 -10.76 -16.50
CA ASN A 170 26.40 -10.06 -17.56
C ASN A 170 27.92 -10.27 -17.50
N GLU A 171 28.54 -10.18 -16.31
CA GLU A 171 29.98 -10.46 -16.15
C GLU A 171 30.31 -11.94 -16.40
N LEU A 172 29.41 -12.87 -16.05
CA LEU A 172 29.55 -14.30 -16.36
C LEU A 172 29.42 -14.58 -17.86
N GLU A 173 28.54 -13.88 -18.59
CA GLU A 173 28.46 -14.00 -20.07
C GLU A 173 29.76 -13.52 -20.73
N ILE A 174 30.28 -12.36 -20.30
CA ILE A 174 31.56 -11.82 -20.81
C ILE A 174 32.69 -12.83 -20.55
N ALA A 175 32.74 -13.40 -19.34
CA ALA A 175 33.70 -14.44 -19.00
C ALA A 175 33.57 -15.69 -19.89
N ALA A 176 32.35 -16.20 -20.07
CA ALA A 176 32.08 -17.36 -20.92
C ALA A 176 32.44 -17.10 -22.40
N ALA A 177 32.19 -15.88 -22.90
CA ALA A 177 32.59 -15.48 -24.24
C ALA A 177 34.12 -15.44 -24.42
N SER A 178 34.86 -14.93 -23.43
CA SER A 178 36.33 -14.98 -23.44
C SER A 178 36.86 -16.41 -23.43
N ILE A 179 36.26 -17.31 -22.65
CA ILE A 179 36.65 -18.72 -22.57
C ILE A 179 36.40 -19.43 -23.92
N LEU A 180 35.22 -19.24 -24.51
CA LEU A 180 34.87 -19.81 -25.82
C LEU A 180 35.82 -19.35 -26.93
N ASN A 181 36.19 -18.07 -26.92
CA ASN A 181 37.19 -17.55 -27.87
C ASN A 181 38.57 -18.18 -27.63
N GLY A 182 38.96 -18.39 -26.38
CA GLY A 182 40.20 -19.09 -26.02
C GLY A 182 40.24 -20.53 -26.53
N SER A 183 39.18 -21.32 -26.28
CA SER A 183 39.12 -22.72 -26.74
C SER A 183 38.98 -22.84 -28.25
N LYS A 184 38.35 -21.87 -28.92
CA LYS A 184 38.36 -21.78 -30.39
C LYS A 184 39.77 -21.61 -30.95
N LEU A 185 40.55 -20.68 -30.40
CA LEU A 185 41.94 -20.48 -30.82
C LEU A 185 42.81 -21.72 -30.59
N GLN A 186 42.57 -22.45 -29.49
CA GLN A 186 43.25 -23.70 -29.19
C GLN A 186 42.87 -24.82 -30.17
N LEU A 187 41.58 -24.93 -30.50
CA LEU A 187 41.10 -25.87 -31.51
C LEU A 187 41.71 -25.59 -32.89
N ASP A 188 41.74 -24.32 -33.31
CA ASP A 188 42.32 -23.91 -34.60
C ASP A 188 43.83 -24.24 -34.68
N ARG A 189 44.56 -24.04 -33.58
CA ARG A 189 45.99 -24.43 -33.48
C ARG A 189 46.14 -25.95 -33.51
N GLY A 190 45.37 -26.67 -32.70
CA GLY A 190 45.44 -28.12 -32.62
C GLY A 190 45.06 -28.80 -33.93
N GLN A 191 44.12 -28.25 -34.70
CA GLN A 191 43.78 -28.71 -36.03
C GLN A 191 44.98 -28.59 -36.98
N LYS A 192 45.67 -27.44 -37.01
CA LYS A 192 46.88 -27.26 -37.82
C LYS A 192 48.00 -28.24 -37.45
N ILE A 193 48.20 -28.50 -36.16
CA ILE A 193 49.21 -29.47 -35.67
C ILE A 193 48.84 -30.90 -36.08
N TYR A 194 47.55 -31.24 -36.05
CA TYR A 194 47.05 -32.52 -36.52
C TYR A 194 47.21 -32.69 -38.03
N ASP A 195 46.92 -31.64 -38.81
CA ASP A 195 47.00 -31.66 -40.28
C ASP A 195 48.45 -31.89 -40.78
N VAL A 196 49.45 -31.44 -40.03
CA VAL A 196 50.88 -31.73 -40.30
C VAL A 196 51.37 -33.06 -39.69
N GLY A 197 50.46 -33.87 -39.11
CA GLY A 197 50.75 -35.19 -38.53
C GLY A 197 51.45 -35.16 -37.16
N ALA A 198 51.58 -33.99 -36.54
CA ALA A 198 52.31 -33.81 -35.27
C ALA A 198 51.43 -33.99 -34.02
N SER A 199 50.13 -34.27 -34.19
CA SER A 199 49.18 -34.54 -33.10
C SER A 199 48.36 -35.80 -33.40
N ASN A 200 47.87 -36.48 -32.35
CA ASN A 200 47.01 -37.65 -32.49
C ASN A 200 45.52 -37.27 -32.53
N GLN A 201 44.68 -38.19 -33.05
CA GLN A 201 43.25 -37.95 -33.19
C GLN A 201 42.53 -37.73 -31.84
N GLY A 202 43.00 -38.39 -30.77
CA GLY A 202 42.43 -38.22 -29.43
C GLY A 202 42.57 -36.79 -28.88
N ALA A 203 43.72 -36.15 -29.11
CA ALA A 203 43.98 -34.77 -28.72
C ALA A 203 43.06 -33.79 -29.48
N LEU A 204 42.88 -34.01 -30.79
CA LEU A 204 41.95 -33.20 -31.58
C LEU A 204 40.49 -33.38 -31.13
N LEU A 205 40.06 -34.60 -30.84
CA LEU A 205 38.70 -34.86 -30.34
C LEU A 205 38.48 -34.21 -28.96
N SER A 206 39.49 -34.20 -28.10
CA SER A 206 39.43 -33.53 -26.79
C SER A 206 39.27 -32.02 -26.92
N LEU A 207 39.98 -31.39 -27.86
CA LEU A 207 39.81 -29.97 -28.20
C LEU A 207 38.40 -29.64 -28.71
N LYS A 208 37.88 -30.49 -29.60
CA LYS A 208 36.51 -30.33 -30.12
C LYS A 208 35.46 -30.48 -29.01
N ALA A 209 35.65 -31.44 -28.10
CA ALA A 209 34.77 -31.65 -26.95
C ALA A 209 34.81 -30.43 -25.99
N GLN A 210 35.99 -29.87 -25.73
CA GLN A 210 36.13 -28.67 -24.89
C GLN A 210 35.40 -27.47 -25.51
N TYR A 211 35.63 -27.20 -26.80
CA TYR A 211 34.94 -26.12 -27.50
C TYR A 211 33.41 -26.28 -27.47
N ALA A 212 32.90 -27.51 -27.65
CA ALA A 212 31.47 -27.78 -27.56
C ALA A 212 30.92 -27.56 -26.14
N SER A 213 31.68 -27.91 -25.10
CA SER A 213 31.31 -27.67 -23.70
C SER A 213 31.31 -26.17 -23.34
N ASP A 214 32.27 -25.42 -23.85
CA ASP A 214 32.34 -23.96 -23.65
C ASP A 214 31.21 -23.24 -24.40
N LEU A 215 30.85 -23.72 -25.59
CA LEU A 215 29.71 -23.19 -26.35
C LEU A 215 28.39 -23.40 -25.59
N ALA A 216 28.20 -24.57 -25.00
CA ALA A 216 27.04 -24.85 -24.15
C ALA A 216 27.03 -23.94 -22.89
N SER A 217 28.19 -23.74 -22.26
CA SER A 217 28.33 -22.86 -21.09
C SER A 217 28.04 -21.39 -21.43
N MET A 218 28.49 -20.93 -22.60
CA MET A 218 28.19 -19.59 -23.11
C MET A 218 26.70 -19.42 -23.38
N THR A 219 26.06 -20.41 -24.01
CA THR A 219 24.60 -20.41 -24.25
C THR A 219 23.81 -20.33 -22.94
N ASN A 220 24.24 -21.06 -21.91
CA ASN A 220 23.63 -21.00 -20.58
C ASN A 220 23.82 -19.64 -19.91
N ALA A 221 25.01 -19.04 -20.01
CA ALA A 221 25.27 -17.70 -19.48
C ALA A 221 24.41 -16.63 -20.18
N GLN A 222 24.22 -16.75 -21.50
CA GLN A 222 23.30 -15.88 -22.26
C GLN A 222 21.86 -16.01 -21.77
N ASN A 223 21.36 -17.23 -21.63
CA ASN A 223 20.01 -17.48 -21.13
C ASN A 223 19.82 -16.89 -19.73
N ASN A 224 20.78 -17.07 -18.82
CA ASN A 224 20.73 -16.51 -17.48
C ASN A 224 20.67 -14.98 -17.48
N LYS A 225 21.48 -14.32 -18.32
CA LYS A 225 21.42 -12.86 -18.49
C LYS A 225 20.08 -12.40 -19.04
N ILE A 226 19.54 -13.09 -20.05
CA ILE A 226 18.22 -12.79 -20.61
C ILE A 226 17.14 -12.92 -19.52
N SER A 227 17.15 -14.00 -18.76
CA SER A 227 16.20 -14.21 -17.65
C SER A 227 16.33 -13.13 -16.57
N ALA A 228 17.55 -12.75 -16.17
CA ALA A 228 17.79 -11.69 -15.19
C ALA A 228 17.29 -10.33 -15.71
N LEU A 229 17.52 -10.02 -16.99
CA LEU A 229 17.03 -8.80 -17.63
C LEU A 229 15.50 -8.76 -17.66
N GLN A 230 14.85 -9.87 -18.01
CA GLN A 230 13.38 -9.96 -18.05
C GLN A 230 12.77 -9.80 -16.66
N ASN A 231 13.36 -10.41 -15.62
CA ASN A 231 12.93 -10.21 -14.24
C ASN A 231 13.02 -8.73 -13.84
N LEU A 232 14.16 -8.08 -14.12
CA LEU A 232 14.33 -6.65 -13.85
C LEU A 232 13.27 -5.81 -14.58
N LYS A 233 13.05 -6.04 -15.89
CA LYS A 233 12.00 -5.35 -16.68
C LYS A 233 10.61 -5.50 -16.06
N GLN A 234 10.27 -6.68 -15.56
CA GLN A 234 8.96 -6.94 -14.93
C GLN A 234 8.77 -6.15 -13.64
N LEU A 235 9.82 -6.01 -12.82
CA LEU A 235 9.81 -5.25 -11.57
C LEU A 235 9.68 -3.74 -11.80
N ILE A 236 10.37 -3.20 -12.82
CA ILE A 236 10.29 -1.78 -13.19
C ILE A 236 9.13 -1.48 -14.17
N ARG A 237 8.31 -2.48 -14.49
CA ARG A 237 7.12 -2.39 -15.36
C ARG A 237 7.41 -1.84 -16.76
N LEU A 238 8.54 -2.22 -17.36
CA LEU A 238 8.80 -1.90 -18.77
C LEU A 238 8.14 -2.93 -19.70
N PRO A 239 7.54 -2.49 -20.84
CA PRO A 239 7.05 -3.41 -21.86
C PRO A 239 8.16 -4.34 -22.37
N ALA A 240 7.82 -5.61 -22.63
CA ALA A 240 8.79 -6.60 -23.09
C ALA A 240 9.48 -6.18 -24.42
N SER A 241 8.77 -5.44 -25.27
CA SER A 241 9.24 -4.93 -26.56
C SER A 241 10.19 -3.73 -26.46
N GLN A 242 10.25 -3.06 -25.31
CA GLN A 242 11.11 -1.89 -25.14
C GLN A 242 12.57 -2.32 -24.94
N SER A 243 13.47 -1.72 -25.73
CA SER A 243 14.91 -1.87 -25.52
C SER A 243 15.30 -1.31 -24.16
N PHE A 244 16.06 -2.08 -23.40
CA PHE A 244 16.48 -1.74 -22.05
C PHE A 244 17.80 -2.44 -21.76
N GLU A 245 18.82 -1.64 -21.52
CA GLU A 245 20.16 -2.09 -21.12
C GLU A 245 20.51 -1.38 -19.82
N PRO A 246 20.63 -2.08 -18.69
CA PRO A 246 21.06 -1.45 -17.45
C PRO A 246 22.49 -0.89 -17.52
N ALA A 247 22.75 0.17 -16.77
CA ALA A 247 24.08 0.76 -16.68
C ALA A 247 25.08 -0.19 -16.00
N MET A 248 26.29 -0.27 -16.56
CA MET A 248 27.41 -0.99 -15.95
C MET A 248 27.95 -0.18 -14.76
N GLU A 249 27.32 -0.35 -13.60
CA GLU A 249 27.75 0.31 -12.38
C GLU A 249 28.77 -0.55 -11.62
N ASN A 250 29.95 0.02 -11.37
CA ASN A 250 30.84 -0.53 -10.36
C ASN A 250 30.46 0.07 -9.01
N PHE A 251 29.86 -0.76 -8.17
CA PHE A 251 29.44 -0.33 -6.85
C PHE A 251 30.61 0.08 -5.93
N GLY A 252 31.85 -0.33 -6.22
CA GLY A 252 33.05 0.28 -5.63
C GLY A 252 33.17 0.12 -4.11
N TRP A 253 32.68 -0.99 -3.57
CA TRP A 253 32.64 -1.19 -2.12
C TRP A 253 34.02 -1.53 -1.60
N SER A 254 34.58 -0.56 -0.88
CA SER A 254 35.85 -0.71 -0.19
C SER A 254 35.83 -1.93 0.73
N ALA A 255 37.00 -2.55 0.89
CA ALA A 255 37.25 -3.62 1.86
C ALA A 255 37.22 -3.15 3.32
N THR A 256 36.49 -2.06 3.60
CA THR A 256 36.33 -1.54 4.96
C THR A 256 35.30 -2.37 5.70
N GLU A 257 35.66 -2.81 6.91
CA GLU A 257 34.78 -3.50 7.83
C GLU A 257 33.46 -2.73 8.04
N PHE A 258 32.38 -3.46 8.30
CA PHE A 258 31.10 -2.84 8.64
C PHE A 258 31.23 -2.17 10.02
N PRO A 259 30.90 -0.88 10.16
CA PRO A 259 31.29 -0.08 11.31
C PRO A 259 30.51 -0.37 12.60
N LEU A 260 29.41 -1.12 12.53
CA LEU A 260 28.52 -1.42 13.67
C LEU A 260 28.60 -2.89 14.07
N ASN A 261 28.48 -3.15 15.38
CA ASN A 261 28.27 -4.50 15.89
C ASN A 261 26.81 -4.94 15.69
N ALA A 262 26.55 -6.25 15.84
CA ALA A 262 25.23 -6.82 15.58
C ALA A 262 24.11 -6.24 16.46
N GLN A 263 24.39 -5.93 17.73
CA GLN A 263 23.39 -5.42 18.66
C GLN A 263 23.01 -3.96 18.37
N GLU A 264 24.00 -3.10 18.16
CA GLU A 264 23.78 -1.69 17.78
C GLU A 264 23.03 -1.57 16.45
N LEU A 265 23.29 -2.49 15.51
CA LEU A 265 22.58 -2.58 14.25
C LEU A 265 21.10 -2.91 14.45
N ILE A 266 20.77 -3.86 15.33
CA ILE A 266 19.39 -4.24 15.65
C ILE A 266 18.64 -3.06 16.25
N ASP A 267 19.21 -2.41 17.26
CA ASP A 267 18.54 -1.32 17.97
C ASP A 267 18.26 -0.14 17.03
N THR A 268 19.23 0.20 16.16
CA THR A 268 19.08 1.26 15.16
C THR A 268 18.01 0.92 14.12
N ILE A 269 17.93 -0.33 13.67
CA ILE A 269 16.97 -0.76 12.65
C ILE A 269 15.56 -0.83 13.25
N LEU A 270 15.38 -1.36 14.47
CA LEU A 270 14.07 -1.46 15.12
C LEU A 270 13.38 -0.11 15.25
N GLU A 271 14.13 0.95 15.57
CA GLU A 271 13.58 2.29 15.70
C GLU A 271 13.12 2.89 14.36
N ARG A 272 13.70 2.44 13.24
CA ARG A 272 13.45 2.99 11.91
C ARG A 272 12.51 2.14 11.05
N ARG A 273 12.30 0.88 11.41
CA ARG A 273 11.62 -0.08 10.53
C ARG A 273 10.12 0.18 10.40
N PRO A 274 9.58 0.38 9.18
CA PRO A 274 8.16 0.68 9.01
C PRO A 274 7.20 -0.44 9.43
N ASP A 275 7.57 -1.70 9.22
CA ASP A 275 6.77 -2.87 9.63
C ASP A 275 6.62 -2.99 11.16
N TYR A 276 7.66 -2.63 11.92
CA TYR A 276 7.58 -2.52 13.38
C TYR A 276 6.60 -1.42 13.82
N HIS A 277 6.73 -0.21 13.24
CA HIS A 277 5.82 0.91 13.50
C HIS A 277 4.37 0.56 13.14
N ALA A 278 4.15 -0.11 12.00
CA ALA A 278 2.82 -0.56 11.60
C ALA A 278 2.20 -1.52 12.62
N ALA A 279 2.98 -2.48 13.15
CA ALA A 279 2.52 -3.36 14.22
C ALA A 279 2.24 -2.60 15.53
N GLN A 280 3.07 -1.60 15.86
CA GLN A 280 2.90 -0.77 17.04
C GLN A 280 1.62 0.07 16.97
N TYR A 281 1.36 0.73 15.84
CA TYR A 281 0.12 1.47 15.62
C TYR A 281 -1.12 0.57 15.67
N ARG A 282 -1.06 -0.66 15.15
CA ARG A 282 -2.15 -1.64 15.30
C ARG A 282 -2.38 -2.04 16.76
N CYS A 283 -1.33 -2.15 17.56
CA CYS A 283 -1.46 -2.36 19.01
C CYS A 283 -2.18 -1.18 19.69
N PHE A 284 -1.77 0.06 19.39
CA PHE A 284 -2.47 1.25 19.90
C PHE A 284 -3.93 1.32 19.43
N ALA A 285 -4.22 0.95 18.18
CA ALA A 285 -5.59 0.85 17.68
C ALA A 285 -6.42 -0.15 18.50
N ALA A 286 -5.88 -1.33 18.81
CA ALA A 286 -6.53 -2.33 19.65
C ALA A 286 -6.77 -1.83 21.09
N GLN A 287 -5.84 -1.04 21.65
CA GLN A 287 -6.04 -0.41 22.96
C GLN A 287 -7.24 0.56 22.95
N TYR A 288 -7.36 1.40 21.93
CA TYR A 288 -8.51 2.30 21.79
C TYR A 288 -9.81 1.54 21.52
N ALA A 289 -9.76 0.43 20.80
CA ALA A 289 -10.92 -0.46 20.61
C ALA A 289 -11.41 -1.03 21.95
N CYS A 290 -10.50 -1.47 22.82
CA CYS A 290 -10.85 -1.91 24.18
C CYS A 290 -11.48 -0.78 25.02
N ARG A 291 -10.92 0.43 24.96
CA ARG A 291 -11.51 1.61 25.63
C ARG A 291 -12.90 1.94 25.09
N SER A 292 -13.12 1.81 23.79
CA SER A 292 -14.45 1.95 23.17
C SER A 292 -15.43 0.90 23.69
N ALA A 293 -15.03 -0.37 23.72
CA ALA A 293 -15.86 -1.46 24.27
C ALA A 293 -16.22 -1.25 25.76
N LYS A 294 -15.29 -0.67 26.55
CA LYS A 294 -15.58 -0.25 27.93
C LYS A 294 -16.61 0.90 27.98
N GLY A 295 -16.51 1.83 27.04
CA GLY A 295 -17.45 2.94 26.86
C GLY A 295 -18.90 2.48 26.63
N ALA A 296 -19.11 1.34 25.99
CA ALA A 296 -20.44 0.77 25.75
C ALA A 296 -21.23 0.45 27.04
N LEU A 297 -20.55 0.35 28.19
CA LEU A 297 -21.19 0.13 29.50
C LEU A 297 -21.82 1.40 30.10
N PHE A 298 -21.55 2.57 29.53
CA PHE A 298 -22.03 3.85 30.03
C PHE A 298 -23.33 4.30 29.33
N PRO A 299 -24.06 5.27 29.91
CA PRO A 299 -25.24 5.87 29.29
C PRO A 299 -24.93 6.50 27.93
N ILE A 300 -25.96 6.52 27.09
CA ILE A 300 -25.97 7.24 25.81
C ILE A 300 -26.92 8.43 25.96
N LEU A 301 -26.46 9.63 25.63
CA LEU A 301 -27.24 10.87 25.61
C LEU A 301 -27.27 11.41 24.19
N SER A 302 -28.47 11.64 23.66
CA SER A 302 -28.68 12.24 22.34
C SER A 302 -29.69 13.38 22.40
N LEU A 303 -29.54 14.32 21.48
CA LEU A 303 -30.50 15.40 21.19
C LEU A 303 -31.19 15.07 19.88
N GLY A 304 -32.49 14.86 19.92
CA GLY A 304 -33.31 14.59 18.74
C GLY A 304 -34.26 15.75 18.46
N GLY A 305 -34.46 16.06 17.19
CA GLY A 305 -35.49 16.99 16.75
C GLY A 305 -36.18 16.48 15.50
N SER A 306 -37.45 16.81 15.33
CA SER A 306 -38.17 16.52 14.10
C SER A 306 -39.05 17.69 13.68
N LEU A 307 -39.12 17.90 12.37
CA LEU A 307 -40.07 18.77 11.71
C LEU A 307 -40.92 17.87 10.82
N GLY A 308 -42.22 18.07 10.78
CA GLY A 308 -43.05 17.27 9.90
C GLY A 308 -44.40 17.88 9.61
N SER A 309 -45.01 17.42 8.54
CA SER A 309 -46.34 17.82 8.14
C SER A 309 -47.04 16.67 7.45
N VAL A 310 -48.35 16.58 7.63
CA VAL A 310 -49.18 15.53 7.06
C VAL A 310 -50.26 16.14 6.18
N TYR A 311 -50.48 15.55 5.02
CA TYR A 311 -51.66 15.76 4.21
C TYR A 311 -52.60 14.57 4.38
N SER A 312 -53.91 14.82 4.42
CA SER A 312 -54.93 13.78 4.35
C SER A 312 -56.02 14.17 3.35
N SER A 313 -56.38 13.24 2.47
CA SER A 313 -57.50 13.40 1.53
C SER A 313 -58.85 13.53 2.24
N ASN A 314 -58.92 13.20 3.54
CA ASN A 314 -60.12 13.30 4.35
C ASN A 314 -60.15 14.56 5.25
N ALA A 315 -59.21 15.50 5.10
CA ALA A 315 -59.30 16.78 5.82
C ALA A 315 -60.27 17.72 5.10
N LYS A 316 -61.32 18.17 5.80
CA LYS A 316 -62.38 19.02 5.24
C LYS A 316 -62.33 20.43 5.85
N LEU A 317 -62.58 21.44 5.02
CA LEU A 317 -63.00 22.79 5.43
C LEU A 317 -64.52 22.79 5.52
N ILE A 318 -65.05 23.23 6.65
CA ILE A 318 -66.48 23.31 6.91
C ILE A 318 -66.86 24.79 6.89
N ASP A 319 -67.68 25.19 5.93
CA ASP A 319 -68.29 26.51 5.89
C ASP A 319 -69.78 26.36 6.21
N GLY A 320 -70.25 27.09 7.22
CA GLY A 320 -71.61 27.00 7.74
C GLY A 320 -72.38 28.27 7.41
N SER A 321 -73.37 28.17 6.54
CA SER A 321 -74.28 29.28 6.25
C SER A 321 -75.65 29.03 6.88
N ILE A 322 -76.29 30.10 7.34
CA ILE A 322 -77.68 30.03 7.81
C ILE A 322 -78.55 29.78 6.59
N SER A 323 -79.15 28.59 6.53
CA SER A 323 -79.95 28.10 5.41
C SER A 323 -81.45 28.33 5.61
N GLY A 324 -81.86 28.78 6.80
CA GLY A 324 -83.23 29.07 7.17
C GLY A 324 -83.35 29.31 8.68
N PHE A 325 -84.56 29.58 9.15
CA PHE A 325 -84.89 29.57 10.57
C PHE A 325 -85.98 28.54 10.79
N ARG A 326 -85.85 27.73 11.85
CA ARG A 326 -86.83 26.72 12.23
C ARG A 326 -87.48 27.07 13.57
N PRO A 327 -88.79 26.84 13.76
CA PRO A 327 -89.44 27.02 15.05
C PRO A 327 -88.74 26.20 16.15
N ILE A 328 -88.13 26.86 17.13
CA ILE A 328 -87.49 26.21 18.29
C ILE A 328 -88.38 26.23 19.54
N GLY A 329 -89.46 27.00 19.53
CA GLY A 329 -90.44 27.05 20.60
C GLY A 329 -91.49 28.13 20.38
N ARG A 330 -92.38 28.30 21.35
CA ARG A 330 -93.33 29.41 21.41
C ARG A 330 -93.21 30.14 22.74
N VAL A 331 -93.31 31.47 22.72
CA VAL A 331 -93.19 32.28 23.95
C VAL A 331 -94.42 32.08 24.83
N GLN A 332 -94.21 31.81 26.13
CA GLN A 332 -95.30 31.58 27.08
C GLN A 332 -96.03 32.90 27.38
N GLY A 333 -97.29 33.00 26.94
CA GLY A 333 -98.15 34.18 27.12
C GLY A 333 -98.64 34.80 25.81
N SER A 334 -97.77 34.93 24.80
CA SER A 334 -98.13 35.46 23.46
C SER A 334 -98.29 34.39 22.38
N ASN A 335 -97.79 33.18 22.61
CA ASN A 335 -97.83 32.04 21.68
C ASN A 335 -97.12 32.26 20.33
N GLU A 336 -96.30 33.31 20.23
CA GLU A 336 -95.46 33.65 19.07
C GLU A 336 -94.34 32.62 18.91
N ILE A 337 -94.04 32.26 17.66
CA ILE A 337 -93.01 31.28 17.32
C ILE A 337 -91.64 31.93 17.47
N VAL A 338 -90.80 31.37 18.34
CA VAL A 338 -89.38 31.67 18.39
C VAL A 338 -88.70 30.78 17.38
N GLU A 339 -88.07 31.38 16.38
CA GLU A 339 -87.30 30.63 15.39
C GLU A 339 -85.80 30.67 15.73
N GLY A 340 -85.14 29.54 15.55
CA GLY A 340 -83.70 29.40 15.68
C GLY A 340 -83.06 29.14 14.33
N PRO A 341 -81.82 29.60 14.10
CA PRO A 341 -81.14 29.41 12.83
C PRO A 341 -80.92 27.93 12.51
N GLU A 342 -81.19 27.54 11.28
CA GLU A 342 -80.85 26.25 10.68
C GLU A 342 -79.58 26.41 9.85
N TYR A 343 -78.57 25.57 10.12
CA TYR A 343 -77.26 25.66 9.50
C TYR A 343 -77.11 24.58 8.43
N THR A 344 -76.75 24.97 7.21
CA THR A 344 -76.28 24.04 6.18
C THR A 344 -74.76 24.10 6.13
N TYR A 345 -74.12 22.95 6.24
CA TYR A 345 -72.65 22.82 6.20
C TYR A 345 -72.19 22.39 4.82
N SER A 346 -71.34 23.19 4.18
CA SER A 346 -70.61 22.80 2.98
C SER A 346 -69.25 22.24 3.38
N MET A 347 -68.96 20.99 2.99
CA MET A 347 -67.68 20.33 3.27
C MET A 347 -66.84 20.22 2.00
N GLN A 348 -65.74 20.96 1.92
CA GLN A 348 -64.79 20.85 0.81
C GLN A 348 -63.46 20.27 1.32
N THR A 349 -62.78 19.46 0.50
CA THR A 349 -61.44 18.98 0.87
C THR A 349 -60.49 20.17 0.98
N LYS A 350 -59.81 20.27 2.12
CA LYS A 350 -58.88 21.36 2.39
C LYS A 350 -57.72 21.32 1.40
N ALA A 351 -57.36 22.47 0.83
CA ALA A 351 -56.27 22.54 -0.14
C ALA A 351 -54.96 22.00 0.44
N PHE A 352 -54.17 21.29 -0.39
CA PHE A 352 -52.93 20.63 0.02
C PHE A 352 -51.96 21.58 0.75
N ARG A 353 -51.72 22.78 0.21
CA ARG A 353 -50.81 23.78 0.83
C ARG A 353 -51.28 24.27 2.19
N ASN A 354 -52.59 24.45 2.37
CA ASN A 354 -53.16 24.89 3.65
C ASN A 354 -52.99 23.79 4.70
N GLN A 355 -53.26 22.53 4.33
CA GLN A 355 -52.99 21.39 5.22
C GLN A 355 -51.51 21.29 5.60
N LEU A 356 -50.58 21.60 4.68
CA LEU A 356 -49.16 21.50 5.00
C LEU A 356 -48.70 22.50 6.06
N GLY A 357 -49.22 23.73 6.02
CA GLY A 357 -48.95 24.74 7.04
C GLY A 357 -49.67 24.45 8.35
N ASP A 358 -50.95 24.09 8.27
CA ASP A 358 -51.79 23.88 9.45
C ASP A 358 -51.42 22.63 10.24
N ASN A 359 -50.89 21.60 9.56
CA ASN A 359 -50.42 20.37 10.18
C ASN A 359 -48.90 20.37 10.42
N PHE A 360 -48.21 21.51 10.26
CA PHE A 360 -46.80 21.61 10.56
C PHE A 360 -46.54 21.42 12.06
N GLY A 361 -45.76 20.40 12.40
CA GLY A 361 -45.33 20.09 13.75
C GLY A 361 -43.82 20.14 13.88
N GLN A 362 -43.35 20.57 15.05
CA GLN A 362 -41.95 20.54 15.43
C GLN A 362 -41.80 19.91 16.80
N SER A 363 -40.74 19.13 17.00
CA SER A 363 -40.40 18.56 18.29
C SER A 363 -38.90 18.64 18.54
N LEU A 364 -38.52 18.82 19.80
CA LEU A 364 -37.14 18.78 20.28
C LEU A 364 -37.14 18.01 21.59
N GLY A 365 -36.21 17.07 21.74
CA GLY A 365 -36.14 16.23 22.93
C GLY A 365 -34.72 15.76 23.22
N LEU A 366 -34.40 15.66 24.50
CA LEU A 366 -33.21 14.95 24.98
C LEU A 366 -33.59 13.51 25.32
N ASN A 367 -32.82 12.56 24.82
CA ASN A 367 -33.01 11.14 25.11
C ASN A 367 -31.76 10.58 25.82
N MET A 368 -31.96 9.99 27.00
CA MET A 368 -30.91 9.27 27.71
C MET A 368 -31.27 7.79 27.81
N THR A 369 -30.40 6.94 27.25
CA THR A 369 -30.53 5.49 27.31
C THR A 369 -29.46 4.91 28.23
N ILE A 370 -29.87 4.35 29.37
CA ILE A 370 -28.98 3.65 30.31
C ILE A 370 -29.21 2.16 30.16
N PRO A 371 -28.24 1.40 29.60
CA PRO A 371 -28.56 0.04 29.21
C PRO A 371 -28.23 -0.92 30.37
N ILE A 372 -29.26 -1.36 31.09
CA ILE A 372 -29.14 -2.10 32.37
C ILE A 372 -28.72 -3.55 32.16
N TYR A 373 -29.43 -4.30 31.32
CA TYR A 373 -29.14 -5.70 31.04
C TYR A 373 -29.37 -6.01 29.56
N SER A 374 -28.42 -6.72 28.95
CA SER A 374 -28.48 -7.13 27.54
C SER A 374 -27.90 -8.53 27.36
N GLY A 375 -28.24 -9.46 28.26
CA GLY A 375 -27.71 -10.84 28.21
C GLY A 375 -26.18 -10.93 28.32
N LEU A 376 -25.55 -10.03 29.09
CA LEU A 376 -24.09 -9.89 29.23
C LEU A 376 -23.32 -9.57 27.91
N GLN A 377 -24.01 -9.25 26.82
CA GLN A 377 -23.38 -8.98 25.52
C GLN A 377 -22.25 -7.95 25.59
N ARG A 378 -22.44 -6.82 26.30
CA ARG A 378 -21.42 -5.78 26.45
C ARG A 378 -20.19 -6.23 27.24
N HIS A 379 -20.39 -7.04 28.28
CA HIS A 379 -19.28 -7.62 29.04
C HIS A 379 -18.48 -8.60 28.17
N THR A 380 -19.15 -9.43 27.38
CA THR A 380 -18.49 -10.34 26.44
C THR A 380 -17.74 -9.59 25.34
N GLN A 381 -18.31 -8.50 24.80
CA GLN A 381 -17.62 -7.63 23.84
C GLN A 381 -16.35 -7.00 24.43
N LEU A 382 -16.39 -6.53 25.69
CA LEU A 382 -15.21 -6.03 26.38
C LEU A 382 -14.14 -7.11 26.57
N LYS A 383 -14.54 -8.33 26.98
CA LYS A 383 -13.61 -9.47 27.08
C LYS A 383 -12.98 -9.81 25.73
N ASN A 384 -13.77 -9.83 24.65
CA ASN A 384 -13.27 -10.06 23.30
C ASN A 384 -12.31 -8.95 22.85
N ALA A 385 -12.58 -7.69 23.19
CA ALA A 385 -11.68 -6.58 22.89
C ALA A 385 -10.35 -6.66 23.67
N ASN A 386 -10.37 -7.11 24.93
CA ASN A 386 -9.14 -7.41 25.68
C ASN A 386 -8.34 -8.56 25.05
N LEU A 387 -9.00 -9.63 24.63
CA LEU A 387 -8.34 -10.72 23.91
C LEU A 387 -7.73 -10.24 22.58
N ALA A 388 -8.41 -9.34 21.87
CA ALA A 388 -7.89 -8.73 20.65
C ALA A 388 -6.66 -7.83 20.92
N LEU A 389 -6.66 -7.08 22.02
CA LEU A 389 -5.49 -6.31 22.46
C LEU A 389 -4.30 -7.23 22.76
N ASN A 390 -4.49 -8.27 23.57
CA ASN A 390 -3.42 -9.23 23.87
C ASN A 390 -2.86 -9.89 22.59
N ARG A 391 -3.72 -10.18 21.61
CA ARG A 391 -3.26 -10.68 20.29
C ARG A 391 -2.42 -9.63 19.54
N ALA A 392 -2.80 -8.36 19.59
CA ALA A 392 -2.05 -7.29 18.95
C ALA A 392 -0.67 -7.08 19.62
N GLU A 393 -0.59 -7.17 20.95
CA GLU A 393 0.67 -7.12 21.71
C GLU A 393 1.59 -8.30 21.36
N LEU A 394 1.04 -9.53 21.31
CA LEU A 394 1.81 -10.71 20.90
C LEU A 394 2.25 -10.64 19.43
N ASN A 395 1.44 -10.04 18.55
CA ASN A 395 1.84 -9.82 17.16
C ASN A 395 2.97 -8.77 17.04
N LEU A 396 2.94 -7.70 17.85
CA LEU A 396 4.04 -6.73 17.91
C LEU A 396 5.34 -7.40 18.36
N GLU A 397 5.28 -8.22 19.41
CA GLU A 397 6.44 -8.98 19.90
C GLU A 397 6.95 -9.97 18.84
N ARG A 398 6.05 -10.67 18.14
CA ARG A 398 6.42 -11.54 17.01
C ARG A 398 7.12 -10.76 15.89
N THR A 399 6.59 -9.60 15.52
CA THR A 399 7.20 -8.75 14.50
C THR A 399 8.59 -8.30 14.93
N LYS A 400 8.76 -7.87 16.20
CA LYS A 400 10.07 -7.52 16.77
C LYS A 400 11.06 -8.67 16.64
N GLN A 401 10.70 -9.87 17.09
CA GLN A 401 11.56 -11.06 17.00
C GLN A 401 11.88 -11.44 15.56
N ALA A 402 10.93 -11.30 14.63
CA ALA A 402 11.17 -11.55 13.21
C ALA A 402 12.22 -10.59 12.64
N ILE A 403 12.11 -9.30 12.98
CA ILE A 403 13.06 -8.25 12.57
C ILE A 403 14.46 -8.53 13.15
N GLU A 404 14.55 -8.85 14.45
CA GLU A 404 15.82 -9.19 15.10
C GLU A 404 16.52 -10.35 14.38
N ASN A 405 15.79 -11.43 14.10
CA ASN A 405 16.31 -12.59 13.39
C ASN A 405 16.71 -12.26 11.94
N GLU A 406 15.95 -11.42 11.25
CA GLU A 406 16.26 -10.97 9.89
C GLU A 406 17.55 -10.15 9.86
N VAL A 407 17.71 -9.18 10.77
CA VAL A 407 18.92 -8.34 10.88
C VAL A 407 20.14 -9.19 11.24
N LEU A 408 20.02 -10.10 12.20
CA LEU A 408 21.10 -11.03 12.56
C LEU A 408 21.50 -11.91 11.37
N SER A 409 20.51 -12.42 10.64
CA SER A 409 20.76 -13.23 9.44
C SER A 409 21.43 -12.41 8.34
N ALA A 410 20.98 -11.18 8.08
CA ALA A 410 21.57 -10.28 7.10
C ALA A 410 23.04 -9.94 7.45
N TYR A 411 23.32 -9.65 8.72
CA TYR A 411 24.66 -9.37 9.21
C TYR A 411 25.59 -10.59 9.04
N ASN A 412 25.15 -11.77 9.47
CA ASN A 412 25.93 -13.01 9.30
C ASN A 412 26.13 -13.38 7.83
N ASN A 413 25.11 -13.20 6.99
CA ASN A 413 25.21 -13.43 5.55
C ASN A 413 26.25 -12.51 4.90
N TYR A 414 26.30 -11.24 5.32
CA TYR A 414 27.35 -10.32 4.87
C TYR A 414 28.74 -10.77 5.31
N LEU A 415 28.94 -11.08 6.60
CA LEU A 415 30.25 -11.54 7.09
C LEU A 415 30.74 -12.80 6.35
N ASN A 416 29.84 -13.74 6.08
CA ASN A 416 30.15 -14.94 5.32
C ASN A 416 30.46 -14.63 3.85
N ALA A 417 29.70 -13.74 3.22
CA ALA A 417 29.94 -13.32 1.84
C ALA A 417 31.27 -12.56 1.70
N ASP A 418 31.65 -11.74 2.69
CA ASP A 418 32.92 -11.02 2.73
C ASP A 418 34.11 -11.99 2.82
N LYS A 419 34.07 -12.98 3.73
CA LYS A 419 35.10 -14.03 3.83
C LYS A 419 35.19 -14.87 2.56
N ARG A 420 34.05 -15.25 1.95
CA ARG A 420 34.02 -15.99 0.68
C ARG A 420 34.63 -15.19 -0.46
N TYR A 421 34.37 -13.89 -0.53
CA TYR A 421 34.98 -13.01 -1.53
C TYR A 421 36.50 -12.97 -1.38
N VAL A 422 37.02 -12.78 -0.17
CA VAL A 422 38.48 -12.76 0.09
C VAL A 422 39.12 -14.09 -0.34
N ALA A 423 38.56 -15.23 0.07
CA ALA A 423 39.09 -16.54 -0.29
C ALA A 423 39.02 -16.84 -1.80
N ASN A 424 37.91 -16.49 -2.46
CA ASN A 424 37.78 -16.72 -3.91
C ASN A 424 38.66 -15.76 -4.73
N LYS A 425 38.91 -14.54 -4.23
CA LYS A 425 39.84 -13.60 -4.84
C LYS A 425 41.26 -14.16 -4.83
N GLU A 426 41.72 -14.65 -3.68
CA GLU A 426 43.03 -15.28 -3.57
C GLU A 426 43.14 -16.55 -4.44
N ASN A 427 42.11 -17.40 -4.43
CA ASN A 427 42.10 -18.62 -5.25
C ASN A 427 42.15 -18.31 -6.76
N VAL A 428 41.41 -17.32 -7.25
CA VAL A 428 41.46 -16.98 -8.68
C VAL A 428 42.83 -16.41 -9.07
N ASP A 429 43.45 -15.59 -8.22
CA ASP A 429 44.78 -15.02 -8.46
C ASP A 429 45.86 -16.14 -8.53
N LEU A 430 45.77 -17.14 -7.64
CA LEU A 430 46.67 -18.30 -7.62
C LEU A 430 46.47 -19.22 -8.83
N GLN A 431 45.21 -19.51 -9.19
CA GLN A 431 44.91 -20.36 -10.35
C GLN A 431 45.31 -19.68 -11.66
N GLN A 432 45.20 -18.36 -11.73
CA GLN A 432 45.68 -17.59 -12.88
C GLN A 432 47.19 -17.74 -13.06
N GLN A 433 47.96 -17.60 -11.98
CA GLN A 433 49.42 -17.79 -12.01
C GLN A 433 49.81 -19.23 -12.39
N ASN A 434 49.08 -20.22 -11.88
CA ASN A 434 49.29 -21.63 -12.22
C ASN A 434 49.00 -21.91 -13.70
N GLU A 435 47.86 -21.43 -14.22
CA GLU A 435 47.50 -21.55 -15.64
C GLU A 435 48.58 -20.94 -16.54
N GLN A 436 49.05 -19.73 -16.20
CA GLN A 436 50.12 -19.06 -16.94
C GLN A 436 51.45 -19.83 -16.90
N SER A 437 51.82 -20.38 -15.74
CA SER A 437 53.03 -21.19 -15.57
C SER A 437 52.96 -22.47 -16.42
N VAL A 438 51.82 -23.17 -16.40
CA VAL A 438 51.61 -24.38 -17.20
C VAL A 438 51.58 -24.05 -18.70
N LEU A 439 50.99 -22.92 -19.10
CA LEU A 439 50.99 -22.44 -20.48
C LEU A 439 52.41 -22.17 -20.99
N GLN A 440 53.26 -21.54 -20.18
CA GLN A 440 54.67 -21.31 -20.54
C GLN A 440 55.43 -22.63 -20.72
N ARG A 441 55.23 -23.59 -19.81
CA ARG A 441 55.83 -24.93 -19.93
C ARG A 441 55.32 -25.68 -21.17
N LEU A 442 54.02 -25.57 -21.49
CA LEU A 442 53.42 -26.15 -22.69
C LEU A 442 54.06 -25.58 -23.96
N ASN A 443 54.20 -24.24 -24.03
CA ASN A 443 54.84 -23.57 -25.17
C ASN A 443 56.32 -23.96 -25.33
N ALA A 444 57.00 -24.31 -24.24
CA ALA A 444 58.37 -24.82 -24.25
C ALA A 444 58.46 -26.34 -24.49
N GLY A 445 57.34 -27.05 -24.66
CA GLY A 445 57.28 -28.50 -24.83
C GLY A 445 57.51 -29.32 -23.54
N ALA A 446 57.55 -28.66 -22.38
CA ALA A 446 57.82 -29.24 -21.06
C ALA A 446 56.56 -29.58 -20.24
N ALA A 447 55.37 -29.41 -20.81
CA ALA A 447 54.08 -29.82 -20.23
C ALA A 447 53.17 -30.37 -21.32
N SER A 448 52.26 -31.28 -20.95
CA SER A 448 51.25 -31.81 -21.85
C SER A 448 50.07 -30.85 -22.04
N TYR A 449 49.37 -30.96 -23.18
CA TYR A 449 48.12 -30.21 -23.38
C TYR A 449 47.06 -30.55 -22.32
N PHE A 450 47.06 -31.80 -21.83
CA PHE A 450 46.16 -32.24 -20.76
C PHE A 450 46.44 -31.51 -19.44
N GLU A 451 47.71 -31.32 -19.04
CA GLU A 451 48.07 -30.50 -17.87
C GLU A 451 47.54 -29.07 -18.01
N TYR A 452 47.69 -28.48 -19.19
CA TYR A 452 47.16 -27.16 -19.48
C TYR A 452 45.63 -27.11 -19.40
N GLN A 453 44.94 -28.10 -19.97
CA GLN A 453 43.48 -28.18 -19.92
C GLN A 453 42.98 -28.23 -18.47
N VAL A 454 43.61 -29.05 -17.62
CA VAL A 454 43.27 -29.12 -16.19
C VAL A 454 43.51 -27.79 -15.49
N ALA A 455 44.64 -27.13 -15.74
CA ALA A 455 44.94 -25.82 -15.17
C ALA A 455 43.93 -24.74 -15.62
N ASN A 456 43.58 -24.71 -16.91
CA ASN A 456 42.60 -23.79 -17.48
C ASN A 456 41.19 -24.03 -16.89
N THR A 457 40.74 -25.29 -16.79
CA THR A 457 39.45 -25.62 -16.16
C THR A 457 39.41 -25.15 -14.69
N ASN A 458 40.49 -25.35 -13.93
CA ASN A 458 40.57 -24.88 -12.55
C ASN A 458 40.52 -23.36 -12.45
N TYR A 459 41.23 -22.63 -13.32
CA TYR A 459 41.17 -21.17 -13.39
C TYR A 459 39.78 -20.66 -13.77
N VAL A 460 39.15 -21.23 -14.80
CA VAL A 460 37.80 -20.87 -15.24
C VAL A 460 36.78 -21.04 -14.12
N ASN A 461 36.82 -22.18 -13.42
CA ASN A 461 35.94 -22.44 -12.28
C ASN A 461 36.20 -21.45 -11.13
N ALA A 462 37.46 -21.16 -10.81
CA ALA A 462 37.82 -20.18 -9.79
C ALA A 462 37.34 -18.76 -10.16
N TYR A 463 37.45 -18.37 -11.43
CA TYR A 463 37.00 -17.07 -11.93
C TYR A 463 35.48 -16.91 -11.85
N GLN A 464 34.70 -17.93 -12.22
CA GLN A 464 33.24 -17.91 -12.06
C GLN A 464 32.81 -17.82 -10.59
N ASN A 465 33.49 -18.55 -9.70
CA ASN A 465 33.25 -18.49 -8.25
C ASN A 465 33.60 -17.11 -7.68
N PHE A 466 34.68 -16.49 -8.14
CA PHE A 466 35.06 -15.13 -7.76
C PHE A 466 34.03 -14.10 -8.18
N ILE A 467 33.56 -14.13 -9.44
CA ILE A 467 32.50 -13.23 -9.93
C ILE A 467 31.26 -13.36 -9.04
N SER A 468 30.84 -14.60 -8.75
CA SER A 468 29.66 -14.84 -7.92
C SER A 468 29.84 -14.33 -6.49
N ALA A 469 31.01 -14.56 -5.88
CA ALA A 469 31.31 -14.07 -4.54
C ALA A 469 31.40 -12.52 -4.48
N LYS A 470 31.93 -11.88 -5.53
CA LYS A 470 32.01 -10.41 -5.68
C LYS A 470 30.62 -9.77 -5.66
N TYR A 471 29.68 -10.29 -6.45
CA TYR A 471 28.33 -9.74 -6.50
C TYR A 471 27.47 -10.11 -5.29
N GLU A 472 27.66 -11.29 -4.70
CA GLU A 472 26.98 -11.66 -3.46
C GLU A 472 27.41 -10.77 -2.29
N ARG A 473 28.74 -10.57 -2.10
CA ARG A 473 29.28 -9.65 -1.10
C ARG A 473 28.74 -8.24 -1.30
N SER A 474 28.67 -7.83 -2.57
CA SER A 474 28.01 -6.59 -2.94
C SER A 474 26.55 -6.68 -2.50
N PHE A 475 25.64 -7.39 -3.14
CA PHE A 475 24.23 -7.43 -2.71
C PHE A 475 23.96 -7.43 -1.17
N ARG A 476 24.64 -8.29 -0.39
CA ARG A 476 24.51 -8.34 1.08
C ARG A 476 24.84 -7.04 1.81
N ARG A 477 25.88 -6.31 1.41
CA ARG A 477 26.22 -5.05 2.07
C ARG A 477 25.28 -3.90 1.67
N LEU A 478 24.69 -3.91 0.47
CA LEU A 478 23.66 -2.94 0.09
C LEU A 478 22.39 -3.15 0.90
N VAL A 479 22.02 -4.40 1.17
CA VAL A 479 20.87 -4.71 2.05
C VAL A 479 21.08 -4.07 3.43
N LEU A 480 22.27 -4.22 4.03
CA LEU A 480 22.59 -3.63 5.32
C LEU A 480 22.62 -2.10 5.29
N ASP A 481 23.25 -1.51 4.27
CA ASP A 481 23.30 -0.05 4.10
C ASP A 481 21.88 0.52 3.89
N PHE A 482 21.00 -0.23 3.23
CA PHE A 482 19.60 0.14 3.02
C PHE A 482 18.77 0.09 4.31
N TYR A 483 18.99 -0.90 5.18
CA TYR A 483 18.34 -0.92 6.49
C TYR A 483 18.78 0.23 7.41
N LEU A 484 20.02 0.71 7.25
CA LEU A 484 20.54 1.86 8.00
C LEU A 484 20.09 3.21 7.43
N MET A 485 19.56 3.22 6.20
CA MET A 485 19.08 4.43 5.55
C MET A 485 17.91 5.01 6.36
N PRO A 486 17.81 6.34 6.49
CA PRO A 486 16.62 6.95 7.06
C PRO A 486 15.37 6.45 6.30
N PRO A 487 14.23 6.25 7.00
CA PRO A 487 12.97 6.03 6.31
C PRO A 487 12.78 7.15 5.28
N ILE A 488 12.28 6.76 4.12
CA ILE A 488 12.03 7.65 3.00
C ILE A 488 11.27 8.86 3.53
N ALA A 489 11.91 10.03 3.53
CA ALA A 489 11.38 11.21 4.18
C ALA A 489 9.99 11.53 3.62
N ASP A 490 9.08 11.74 4.56
CA ASP A 490 7.67 12.03 4.45
C ASP A 490 7.30 12.90 3.21
N TYR A 491 6.49 12.33 2.32
CA TYR A 491 5.66 13.13 1.39
C TYR A 491 4.69 14.02 2.18
N ASN A 492 4.35 13.65 3.42
CA ASN A 492 3.33 14.34 4.22
C ASN A 492 3.87 15.49 5.09
N SER A 493 5.19 15.69 5.22
CA SER A 493 5.74 16.88 5.89
C SER A 493 5.61 18.16 5.04
N ILE A 494 5.11 18.06 3.81
CA ILE A 494 4.80 19.21 2.93
C ILE A 494 3.30 19.58 2.98
N LYS A 495 2.44 18.74 3.55
CA LYS A 495 0.98 18.99 3.63
C LYS A 495 0.47 19.46 4.99
N THR A 496 1.31 19.52 6.02
CA THR A 496 0.90 19.89 7.39
C THR A 496 1.12 21.37 7.75
N ASP A 497 1.65 22.18 6.83
CA ASP A 497 1.83 23.65 7.00
C ASP A 497 0.89 24.50 6.12
N LYS A 498 -0.38 24.08 5.94
CA LYS A 498 -1.44 24.95 5.43
C LYS A 498 -2.77 24.80 6.17
#